data_AF-U7D3L4-F1
#
_entry.id   AF-U7D3L4-F1
#
_cell.length_a   1.000
_cell.length_b   1.000
_cell.length_c   1.000
_cell.angle_alpha   90.00
_cell.angle_beta   90.00
_cell.angle_gamma   90.00
#
_symmetry.space_group_name_H-M   'P 1'
#
loop_
_entity.id
_entity.type
_entity.pdbx_description
1 polymer ?
#
loop_
_entity_poly.entity_id
_entity_poly.type
_entity_poly.pdbx_seq_one_letter_code
_entity_poly.pdbx_strand_id
1 'polypeptide(L)'
;MFFLLAIVEYQERGNSMEFYLGLFFLSLILSLRIYAVPRVSTPGAPPSSYTIFKPWIFFFIIISLVYGLRYNVGTDYRGYVRYFERYASGSNFPPAEIGYEILNLAVIGLGLDFWAVFFVCSVVTNFLVLKTLSDESRNFFLSMVILFGTGFFFRQTNQVRQVMAMAITFYGVRYIISRSLFKYLGICLLGASIHASAILMLPFYFIANIPWKKPLLVGAAGAGLIVYAIPAISMAVILLVLEHLIPEMYSGFIYRILTREGFVGGGTRLLGEAVLLVGIVSVIPQSIMNNTRGRVFYNLYVYGFILQSLLSRYYGIHRIPLYFLIYQALFIPYVLSYLRIQRHLKVILLFFILSYFTLFAFLDIRSGSHSIIPYQSVLMQ
;
A
#
# COMPACT_ATOMS: atom_id res chain seq x y z
N MET A 1 18.15 -12.33 19.25
CA MET A 1 17.98 -12.49 20.70
C MET A 1 16.86 -11.60 21.24
N PHE A 2 16.92 -10.27 21.11
CA PHE A 2 15.82 -9.35 21.49
C PHE A 2 14.45 -9.69 20.85
N PHE A 3 14.47 -10.19 19.63
CA PHE A 3 13.26 -10.55 18.89
C PHE A 3 12.59 -11.85 19.36
N LEU A 4 13.38 -12.85 19.76
CA LEU A 4 12.86 -14.10 20.34
C LEU A 4 12.28 -13.84 21.74
N LEU A 5 12.95 -12.98 22.53
CA LEU A 5 12.45 -12.55 23.83
C LEU A 5 11.13 -11.76 23.73
N ALA A 6 10.99 -10.88 22.74
CA ALA A 6 9.75 -10.14 22.50
C ALA A 6 8.58 -11.03 22.01
N ILE A 7 8.87 -12.11 21.27
CA ILE A 7 7.84 -13.08 20.86
C ILE A 7 7.38 -13.91 22.07
N VAL A 8 8.31 -14.34 22.92
CA VAL A 8 8.02 -15.11 24.14
C VAL A 8 7.22 -14.26 25.15
N GLU A 9 7.63 -13.02 25.40
CA GLU A 9 6.96 -12.09 26.33
C GLU A 9 5.54 -11.68 25.86
N TYR A 10 5.26 -11.80 24.55
CA TYR A 10 3.94 -11.48 23.98
C TYR A 10 3.01 -12.69 23.85
N GLN A 11 3.56 -13.91 23.68
CA GLN A 11 2.80 -15.16 23.72
C GLN A 11 2.13 -15.40 25.09
N GLU A 12 2.72 -14.91 26.18
CA GLU A 12 2.13 -14.97 27.52
C GLU A 12 0.80 -14.16 27.65
N ARG A 13 0.45 -13.32 26.67
CA ARG A 13 -0.78 -12.49 26.66
C ARG A 13 -1.97 -13.08 25.89
N GLY A 14 -1.91 -14.34 25.43
CA GLY A 14 -3.05 -15.02 24.78
C GLY A 14 -3.48 -14.43 23.43
N ASN A 15 -2.56 -13.75 22.73
CA ASN A 15 -2.85 -12.95 21.55
C ASN A 15 -2.51 -13.68 20.23
N SER A 16 -3.53 -13.95 19.40
CA SER A 16 -3.43 -14.63 18.10
C SER A 16 -2.69 -13.80 17.02
N MET A 17 -1.37 -13.73 17.11
CA MET A 17 -0.49 -13.06 16.13
C MET A 17 0.18 -14.00 15.13
N GLU A 18 0.10 -15.31 15.37
CA GLU A 18 0.89 -16.35 14.71
C GLU A 18 0.69 -16.33 13.19
N PHE A 19 -0.52 -15.98 12.75
CA PHE A 19 -0.85 -15.88 11.34
C PHE A 19 -0.04 -14.79 10.61
N TYR A 20 -0.09 -13.55 11.11
CA TYR A 20 0.56 -12.41 10.46
C TYR A 20 2.08 -12.60 10.41
N LEU A 21 2.64 -13.07 11.53
CA LEU A 21 4.05 -13.38 11.66
C LEU A 21 4.45 -14.57 10.78
N GLY A 22 3.65 -15.64 10.75
CA GLY A 22 3.89 -16.83 9.93
C GLY A 22 3.95 -16.52 8.44
N LEU A 23 2.98 -15.76 7.90
CA LEU A 23 3.01 -15.33 6.51
C LEU A 23 4.18 -14.39 6.20
N PHE A 24 4.49 -13.49 7.13
CA PHE A 24 5.63 -12.59 7.00
C PHE A 24 6.95 -13.36 6.93
N PHE A 25 7.21 -14.29 7.86
CA PHE A 25 8.43 -15.09 7.88
C PHE A 25 8.52 -16.05 6.70
N LEU A 26 7.41 -16.68 6.30
CA LEU A 26 7.38 -17.52 5.11
C LEU A 26 7.79 -16.71 3.89
N SER A 27 7.25 -15.49 3.73
CA SER A 27 7.63 -14.57 2.65
C SER A 27 9.10 -14.16 2.76
N LEU A 28 9.58 -13.86 3.97
CA LEU A 28 10.97 -13.47 4.22
C LEU A 28 11.94 -14.58 3.81
N ILE A 29 11.72 -15.81 4.28
CA ILE A 29 12.56 -16.98 3.99
C ILE A 29 12.57 -17.28 2.48
N LEU A 30 11.40 -17.25 1.83
CA LEU A 30 11.29 -17.53 0.40
C LEU A 30 11.88 -16.41 -0.47
N SER A 31 11.91 -15.16 0.02
CA SER A 31 12.52 -14.04 -0.70
C SER A 31 14.03 -14.20 -0.89
N LEU A 32 14.71 -14.86 0.06
CA LEU A 32 16.15 -15.09 0.04
C LEU A 32 16.58 -16.12 -1.01
N ARG A 33 15.69 -17.07 -1.38
CA ARG A 33 16.00 -18.14 -2.35
C ARG A 33 16.31 -17.64 -3.77
N ILE A 34 15.76 -16.49 -4.17
CA ILE A 34 15.88 -15.97 -5.54
C ILE A 34 17.26 -15.32 -5.80
N TYR A 35 17.99 -14.90 -4.77
CA TYR A 35 19.32 -14.32 -4.93
C TYR A 35 20.47 -15.35 -4.92
N ALA A 36 20.14 -16.63 -4.71
CA ALA A 36 21.09 -17.73 -4.82
C ALA A 36 21.32 -18.21 -6.28
N VAL A 37 20.44 -17.84 -7.23
CA VAL A 37 20.54 -18.26 -8.64
C VAL A 37 20.72 -17.04 -9.54
N PRO A 38 21.89 -16.82 -10.16
CA PRO A 38 22.09 -15.73 -11.11
C PRO A 38 21.20 -15.95 -12.33
N ARG A 39 20.24 -15.06 -12.57
CA ARG A 39 19.57 -14.95 -13.88
C ARG A 39 19.90 -13.60 -14.48
N VAL A 40 20.58 -13.62 -15.63
CA VAL A 40 20.69 -12.46 -16.51
C VAL A 40 19.29 -12.25 -17.11
N SER A 41 18.52 -11.33 -16.53
CA SER A 41 17.25 -10.91 -17.12
C SER A 41 17.49 -9.66 -17.97
N THR A 42 16.86 -9.61 -19.15
CA THR A 42 16.88 -8.45 -20.03
C THR A 42 15.83 -7.42 -19.58
N PRO A 43 16.18 -6.12 -19.51
CA PRO A 43 15.24 -5.07 -19.12
C PRO A 43 13.95 -5.11 -19.97
N GLY A 44 12.86 -5.54 -19.35
CA GLY A 44 11.52 -5.55 -19.97
C GLY A 44 10.94 -6.93 -20.32
N ALA A 45 11.71 -8.02 -20.24
CA ALA A 45 11.16 -9.37 -20.42
C ALA A 45 10.20 -9.71 -19.28
N PRO A 46 9.02 -10.32 -19.48
CA PRO A 46 8.14 -10.72 -18.37
C PRO A 46 8.86 -11.69 -17.41
N PRO A 47 8.45 -11.79 -16.13
CA PRO A 47 8.98 -12.81 -15.24
C PRO A 47 8.79 -14.20 -15.85
N SER A 48 9.84 -15.03 -15.89
CA SER A 48 9.79 -16.38 -16.47
C SER A 48 8.86 -17.29 -15.63
N SER A 49 7.80 -17.80 -16.25
CA SER A 49 6.69 -18.51 -15.59
C SER A 49 6.86 -20.04 -15.49
N TYR A 50 8.04 -20.54 -15.11
CA TYR A 50 8.33 -21.98 -15.14
C TYR A 50 8.26 -22.66 -13.76
N THR A 51 7.21 -22.39 -12.98
CA THR A 51 6.85 -23.22 -11.82
C THR A 51 5.40 -23.64 -11.95
N ILE A 52 5.14 -24.96 -11.87
CA ILE A 52 3.79 -25.55 -11.79
C ILE A 52 3.03 -24.95 -10.58
N PHE A 53 3.76 -24.64 -9.51
CA PHE A 53 3.24 -23.93 -8.35
C PHE A 53 3.13 -22.42 -8.62
N LYS A 54 1.93 -21.87 -8.47
CA LYS A 54 1.64 -20.42 -8.50
C LYS A 54 1.51 -19.92 -7.05
N PRO A 55 2.61 -19.50 -6.39
CA PRO A 55 2.59 -19.15 -4.97
C PRO A 55 1.56 -18.08 -4.63
N TRP A 56 1.31 -17.14 -5.55
CA TRP A 56 0.31 -16.09 -5.33
C TRP A 56 -1.10 -16.62 -5.07
N ILE A 57 -1.48 -17.80 -5.60
CA ILE A 57 -2.80 -18.41 -5.35
C ILE A 57 -2.92 -18.86 -3.90
N PHE A 58 -1.87 -19.51 -3.36
CA PHE A 58 -1.82 -19.92 -1.97
C PHE A 58 -1.96 -18.71 -1.04
N PHE A 59 -1.16 -17.66 -1.24
CA PHE A 59 -1.26 -16.44 -0.45
C PHE A 59 -2.61 -15.74 -0.62
N PHE A 60 -3.18 -15.75 -1.82
CA PHE A 60 -4.50 -15.19 -2.09
C PHE A 60 -5.58 -15.87 -1.25
N ILE A 61 -5.64 -17.20 -1.28
CA ILE A 61 -6.65 -17.95 -0.51
C ILE A 61 -6.49 -17.65 0.99
N ILE A 62 -5.27 -17.81 1.50
CA ILE A 62 -4.99 -17.70 2.93
C ILE A 62 -5.23 -16.29 3.47
N ILE A 63 -4.74 -15.25 2.79
CA ILE A 63 -4.94 -13.86 3.22
C ILE A 63 -6.42 -13.48 3.07
N SER A 64 -7.07 -13.90 1.99
CA SER A 64 -8.48 -13.56 1.77
C SER A 64 -9.39 -14.12 2.86
N LEU A 65 -9.15 -15.37 3.27
CA LEU A 65 -9.89 -16.02 4.36
C LEU A 65 -9.69 -15.29 5.69
N VAL A 66 -8.45 -14.96 6.06
CA VAL A 66 -8.20 -14.32 7.36
C VAL A 66 -8.80 -12.91 7.42
N TYR A 67 -8.59 -12.08 6.41
CA TYR A 67 -9.16 -10.72 6.43
C TYR A 67 -10.67 -10.69 6.17
N GLY A 68 -11.19 -11.69 5.44
CA GLY A 68 -12.59 -11.77 5.06
C GLY A 68 -13.49 -12.33 6.15
N LEU A 69 -13.02 -13.32 6.91
CA LEU A 69 -13.79 -14.00 7.96
C LEU A 69 -13.56 -13.41 9.35
N ARG A 70 -12.88 -12.27 9.44
CA ARG A 70 -12.61 -11.61 10.73
C ARG A 70 -13.90 -11.11 11.40
N TYR A 71 -13.93 -11.16 12.73
CA TYR A 71 -15.00 -10.59 13.54
C TYR A 71 -14.45 -9.61 14.58
N ASN A 72 -15.02 -8.42 14.68
CA ASN A 72 -14.63 -7.39 15.66
C ASN A 72 -13.11 -7.06 15.73
N VAL A 73 -12.37 -7.38 14.67
CA VAL A 73 -10.95 -7.03 14.48
C VAL A 73 -10.89 -5.70 13.74
N GLY A 74 -10.02 -4.77 14.13
CA GLY A 74 -9.88 -3.46 13.48
C GLY A 74 -10.73 -2.36 14.12
N THR A 75 -10.11 -1.21 14.35
CA THR A 75 -10.69 0.03 14.87
C THR A 75 -11.96 0.45 14.11
N ASP A 76 -11.98 0.32 12.78
CA ASP A 76 -13.10 0.78 11.96
C ASP A 76 -14.22 -0.28 11.79
N TYR A 77 -14.09 -1.49 12.36
CA TYR A 77 -15.04 -2.61 12.18
C TYR A 77 -16.49 -2.18 12.40
N ARG A 78 -16.78 -1.60 13.58
CA ARG A 78 -18.12 -1.15 13.97
C ARG A 78 -18.66 -0.03 13.07
N GLY A 79 -17.76 0.76 12.47
CA GLY A 79 -18.14 1.76 11.48
C GLY A 79 -18.80 1.13 10.26
N TYR A 80 -18.22 0.04 9.74
CA TYR A 80 -18.74 -0.68 8.58
C TYR A 80 -20.01 -1.49 8.90
N VAL A 81 -20.10 -2.11 10.08
CA VAL A 81 -21.35 -2.76 10.55
C VAL A 81 -22.51 -1.77 10.51
N ARG A 82 -22.31 -0.55 11.05
CA ARG A 82 -23.34 0.49 11.02
C ARG A 82 -23.75 0.94 9.62
N TYR A 83 -22.84 0.94 8.64
CA TYR A 83 -23.23 1.20 7.24
C TYR A 83 -24.18 0.10 6.75
N PHE A 84 -23.82 -1.16 6.96
CA PHE A 84 -24.61 -2.30 6.52
C PHE A 84 -26.01 -2.36 7.15
N GLU A 85 -26.08 -2.23 8.49
CA GLU A 85 -27.36 -2.24 9.23
C GLU A 85 -28.30 -1.12 8.75
N ARG A 86 -27.74 0.05 8.39
CA ARG A 86 -28.52 1.20 7.91
C ARG A 86 -29.03 1.03 6.50
N TYR A 87 -28.24 0.40 5.63
CA TYR A 87 -28.70 0.02 4.30
C TYR A 87 -29.83 -1.02 4.41
N ALA A 88 -29.71 -1.98 5.34
CA ALA A 88 -30.74 -2.97 5.58
C ALA A 88 -32.04 -2.35 6.15
N SER A 89 -31.94 -1.29 6.97
CA SER A 89 -33.10 -0.60 7.55
C SER A 89 -33.70 0.51 6.67
N GLY A 90 -33.14 0.79 5.48
CA GLY A 90 -33.63 1.82 4.57
C GLY A 90 -33.54 3.26 5.11
N SER A 91 -32.64 3.53 6.06
CA SER A 91 -32.55 4.83 6.72
C SER A 91 -31.80 5.88 5.89
N ASN A 92 -32.32 7.12 5.83
CA ASN A 92 -31.65 8.25 5.17
C ASN A 92 -30.36 8.62 5.93
N PHE A 93 -29.21 8.29 5.35
CA PHE A 93 -27.87 8.61 5.86
C PHE A 93 -26.98 9.09 4.71
N PRO A 94 -25.94 9.93 4.94
CA PRO A 94 -25.03 10.31 3.87
C PRO A 94 -24.47 9.03 3.22
N PRO A 95 -24.72 8.83 1.91
CA PRO A 95 -24.37 7.60 1.26
C PRO A 95 -22.85 7.44 1.28
N ALA A 96 -22.39 6.19 1.45
CA ALA A 96 -21.04 5.84 1.06
C ALA A 96 -20.88 6.04 -0.46
N GLU A 97 -19.68 5.84 -0.97
CA GLU A 97 -19.47 5.83 -2.41
C GLU A 97 -20.34 4.73 -3.07
N ILE A 98 -20.96 5.08 -4.20
CA ILE A 98 -22.01 4.27 -4.87
C ILE A 98 -21.65 2.79 -5.04
N GLY A 99 -20.39 2.48 -5.35
CA GLY A 99 -19.94 1.10 -5.53
C GLY A 99 -19.87 0.32 -4.22
N TYR A 100 -19.56 0.97 -3.10
CA TYR A 100 -19.62 0.33 -1.79
C TYR A 100 -21.07 0.14 -1.33
N GLU A 101 -21.95 1.09 -1.63
CA GLU A 101 -23.38 0.96 -1.39
C GLU A 101 -23.98 -0.23 -2.16
N ILE A 102 -23.72 -0.32 -3.48
CA ILE A 102 -24.15 -1.44 -4.32
C ILE A 102 -23.67 -2.77 -3.75
N LEU A 103 -22.43 -2.85 -3.27
CA LEU A 103 -21.91 -4.06 -2.63
C LEU A 103 -22.72 -4.45 -1.38
N ASN A 104 -23.01 -3.49 -0.48
CA ASN A 104 -23.79 -3.78 0.72
C ASN A 104 -25.21 -4.24 0.36
N LEU A 105 -25.88 -3.52 -0.55
CA LEU A 105 -27.22 -3.86 -1.02
C LEU A 105 -27.27 -5.25 -1.70
N ALA A 106 -26.23 -5.61 -2.46
CA ALA A 106 -26.12 -6.93 -3.05
C ALA A 106 -26.01 -8.03 -1.98
N VAL A 107 -25.19 -7.81 -0.94
CA VAL A 107 -25.07 -8.76 0.18
C VAL A 107 -26.40 -8.90 0.94
N ILE A 108 -27.08 -7.78 1.21
CA ILE A 108 -28.41 -7.77 1.84
C ILE A 108 -29.44 -8.53 0.98
N GLY A 109 -29.46 -8.27 -0.33
CA GLY A 109 -30.37 -8.94 -1.27
C GLY A 109 -30.14 -10.46 -1.38
N LEU A 110 -28.94 -10.94 -1.05
CA LEU A 110 -28.62 -12.36 -0.95
C LEU A 110 -29.00 -12.98 0.41
N GLY A 111 -29.53 -12.20 1.36
CA GLY A 111 -29.86 -12.66 2.71
C GLY A 111 -28.63 -13.02 3.56
N LEU A 112 -27.46 -12.46 3.22
CA LEU A 112 -26.21 -12.72 3.94
C LEU A 112 -25.92 -11.64 4.98
N ASP A 113 -25.20 -12.01 6.03
CA ASP A 113 -24.75 -11.09 7.07
C ASP A 113 -23.56 -10.23 6.65
N PHE A 114 -23.28 -9.20 7.46
CA PHE A 114 -22.22 -8.22 7.23
C PHE A 114 -20.83 -8.82 6.95
N TRP A 115 -20.49 -9.98 7.53
CA TRP A 115 -19.19 -10.63 7.29
C TRP A 115 -18.93 -10.89 5.80
N ALA A 116 -19.98 -11.14 5.00
CA ALA A 116 -19.85 -11.37 3.57
C ALA A 116 -19.35 -10.12 2.82
N VAL A 117 -19.67 -8.91 3.29
CA VAL A 117 -19.11 -7.66 2.74
C VAL A 117 -17.59 -7.65 2.88
N PHE A 118 -17.08 -7.97 4.07
CA PHE A 118 -15.63 -8.05 4.30
C PHE A 118 -14.98 -9.19 3.53
N PHE A 119 -15.64 -10.33 3.39
CA PHE A 119 -15.16 -11.42 2.58
C PHE A 119 -14.98 -11.00 1.11
N VAL A 120 -15.98 -10.36 0.50
CA VAL A 120 -15.89 -9.85 -0.88
C VAL A 120 -14.81 -8.79 -1.02
N CYS A 121 -14.76 -7.80 -0.13
CA CYS A 121 -13.71 -6.78 -0.15
C CYS A 121 -12.30 -7.38 -0.04
N SER A 122 -12.12 -8.37 0.84
CA SER A 122 -10.86 -9.08 1.05
C SER A 122 -10.45 -9.86 -0.20
N VAL A 123 -11.37 -10.64 -0.78
CA VAL A 123 -11.13 -11.41 -2.01
C VAL A 123 -10.74 -10.49 -3.17
N VAL A 124 -11.50 -9.42 -3.43
CA VAL A 124 -11.21 -8.51 -4.54
C VAL A 124 -9.87 -7.80 -4.34
N THR A 125 -9.62 -7.27 -3.13
CA THR A 125 -8.38 -6.57 -2.79
C THR A 125 -7.17 -7.49 -3.00
N ASN A 126 -7.19 -8.68 -2.40
CA ASN A 126 -6.05 -9.58 -2.43
C ASN A 126 -5.85 -10.21 -3.80
N PHE A 127 -6.92 -10.52 -4.55
CA PHE A 127 -6.81 -10.94 -5.94
C PHE A 127 -6.06 -9.90 -6.78
N LEU A 128 -6.52 -8.64 -6.76
CA LEU A 128 -5.96 -7.58 -7.59
C LEU A 128 -4.50 -7.28 -7.23
N VAL A 129 -4.16 -7.22 -5.95
CA VAL A 129 -2.79 -6.96 -5.47
C VAL A 129 -1.87 -8.12 -5.82
N LEU A 130 -2.22 -9.35 -5.43
CA LEU A 130 -1.34 -10.50 -5.61
C LEU A 130 -1.22 -10.90 -7.09
N LYS A 131 -2.27 -10.70 -7.89
CA LYS A 131 -2.18 -10.85 -9.34
C LYS A 131 -1.23 -9.82 -9.95
N THR A 132 -1.27 -8.57 -9.50
CA THR A 132 -0.34 -7.52 -9.96
C THR A 132 1.09 -7.85 -9.57
N LEU A 133 1.34 -8.33 -8.35
CA LEU A 133 2.66 -8.80 -7.93
C LEU A 133 3.14 -9.99 -8.78
N SER A 134 2.24 -10.94 -9.07
CA SER A 134 2.57 -12.10 -9.91
C SER A 134 2.90 -11.69 -11.36
N ASP A 135 2.23 -10.67 -11.89
CA ASP A 135 2.40 -10.24 -13.29
C ASP A 135 3.62 -9.33 -13.47
N GLU A 136 3.83 -8.40 -12.54
CA GLU A 136 4.75 -7.27 -12.73
C GLU A 136 6.00 -7.34 -11.85
N SER A 137 5.99 -8.09 -10.74
CA SER A 137 7.15 -8.14 -9.85
C SER A 137 8.22 -9.13 -10.31
N ARG A 138 9.48 -8.74 -10.10
CA ARG A 138 10.66 -9.61 -10.32
C ARG A 138 10.92 -10.58 -9.17
N ASN A 139 10.39 -10.30 -7.99
CA ASN A 139 10.51 -11.15 -6.82
C ASN A 139 9.23 -11.02 -6.00
N PHE A 140 8.30 -11.95 -6.22
CA PHE A 140 6.99 -11.99 -5.55
C PHE A 140 7.12 -11.96 -4.03
N PHE A 141 8.01 -12.79 -3.45
CA PHE A 141 8.16 -12.89 -1.99
C PHE A 141 8.78 -11.63 -1.36
N LEU A 142 9.76 -11.00 -2.02
CA LEU A 142 10.28 -9.70 -1.57
C LEU A 142 9.19 -8.62 -1.61
N SER A 143 8.32 -8.67 -2.63
CA SER A 143 7.17 -7.76 -2.74
C SER A 143 6.20 -7.95 -1.58
N MET A 144 5.95 -9.20 -1.18
CA MET A 144 5.13 -9.52 0.00
C MET A 144 5.72 -8.93 1.28
N VAL A 145 7.03 -9.11 1.51
CA VAL A 145 7.73 -8.50 2.68
C VAL A 145 7.57 -6.98 2.68
N ILE A 146 7.72 -6.34 1.52
CA ILE A 146 7.53 -4.89 1.36
C ILE A 146 6.07 -4.49 1.67
N LEU A 147 5.07 -5.24 1.21
CA LEU A 147 3.67 -4.95 1.51
C LEU A 147 3.34 -5.10 3.00
N PHE A 148 3.94 -6.07 3.70
CA PHE A 148 3.84 -6.13 5.16
C PHE A 148 4.51 -4.93 5.83
N GLY A 149 5.72 -4.58 5.41
CA GLY A 149 6.47 -3.47 6.01
C GLY A 149 5.98 -2.07 5.66
N THR A 150 5.13 -1.93 4.63
CA THR A 150 4.37 -0.68 4.35
C THR A 150 3.06 -0.61 5.15
N GLY A 151 2.72 -1.68 5.90
CA GLY A 151 1.46 -1.81 6.62
C GLY A 151 0.24 -2.05 5.73
N PHE A 152 0.43 -2.35 4.43
CA PHE A 152 -0.66 -2.54 3.47
C PHE A 152 -1.65 -3.62 3.95
N PHE A 153 -1.14 -4.79 4.35
CA PHE A 153 -1.97 -5.86 4.86
C PHE A 153 -2.69 -5.46 6.15
N PHE A 154 -2.01 -4.82 7.12
CA PHE A 154 -2.65 -4.40 8.37
C PHE A 154 -3.78 -3.39 8.16
N ARG A 155 -3.61 -2.46 7.21
CA ARG A 155 -4.62 -1.46 6.86
C ARG A 155 -5.90 -2.07 6.29
N GLN A 156 -5.88 -3.29 5.73
CA GLN A 156 -7.10 -3.98 5.27
C GLN A 156 -8.13 -4.15 6.38
N THR A 157 -7.73 -4.15 7.66
CA THR A 157 -8.69 -4.25 8.78
C THR A 157 -9.43 -2.94 9.10
N ASN A 158 -8.94 -1.79 8.64
CA ASN A 158 -9.51 -0.49 9.01
C ASN A 158 -9.96 0.30 7.79
N GLN A 159 -9.09 0.40 6.79
CA GLN A 159 -9.29 1.24 5.63
C GLN A 159 -9.86 0.43 4.47
N VAL A 160 -10.80 -0.49 4.73
CA VAL A 160 -11.31 -1.50 3.78
C VAL A 160 -11.64 -0.89 2.41
N ARG A 161 -12.46 0.16 2.35
CA ARG A 161 -12.83 0.85 1.10
C ARG A 161 -11.61 1.43 0.38
N GLN A 162 -10.77 2.16 1.12
CA GLN A 162 -9.58 2.81 0.56
C GLN A 162 -8.56 1.79 0.06
N VAL A 163 -8.31 0.72 0.81
CA VAL A 163 -7.36 -0.33 0.43
C VAL A 163 -7.85 -1.12 -0.78
N MET A 164 -9.16 -1.35 -0.90
CA MET A 164 -9.75 -1.93 -2.11
C MET A 164 -9.59 -0.99 -3.32
N ALA A 165 -9.81 0.31 -3.15
CA ALA A 165 -9.58 1.31 -4.20
C ALA A 165 -8.09 1.43 -4.58
N MET A 166 -7.18 1.32 -3.61
CA MET A 166 -5.73 1.22 -3.86
C MET A 166 -5.40 -0.05 -4.66
N ALA A 167 -5.98 -1.20 -4.34
CA ALA A 167 -5.78 -2.45 -5.08
C ALA A 167 -6.27 -2.36 -6.53
N ILE A 168 -7.43 -1.74 -6.76
CA ILE A 168 -7.98 -1.48 -8.10
C ILE A 168 -7.03 -0.60 -8.92
N THR A 169 -6.62 0.55 -8.38
CA THR A 169 -5.70 1.46 -9.09
C THR A 169 -4.29 0.89 -9.27
N PHE A 170 -3.80 0.09 -8.31
CA PHE A 170 -2.54 -0.64 -8.43
C PHE A 170 -2.57 -1.66 -9.56
N TYR A 171 -3.67 -2.41 -9.69
CA TYR A 171 -3.90 -3.30 -10.83
C TYR A 171 -3.91 -2.54 -12.17
N GLY A 172 -4.37 -1.29 -12.15
CA GLY A 172 -4.38 -0.37 -13.29
C GLY A 172 -3.00 0.01 -13.84
N VAL A 173 -1.89 -0.24 -13.13
CA VAL A 173 -0.54 0.10 -13.62
C VAL A 173 -0.20 -0.53 -14.97
N ARG A 174 -0.76 -1.72 -15.26
CA ARG A 174 -0.63 -2.38 -16.56
C ARG A 174 -1.15 -1.52 -17.71
N TYR A 175 -2.16 -0.69 -17.48
CA TYR A 175 -2.74 0.21 -18.47
C TYR A 175 -1.93 1.49 -18.66
N ILE A 176 -1.22 1.94 -17.62
CA ILE A 176 -0.18 2.99 -17.76
C ILE A 176 0.96 2.47 -18.63
N ILE A 177 1.46 1.25 -18.34
CA ILE A 177 2.58 0.62 -19.07
C ILE A 177 2.22 0.38 -20.53
N SER A 178 1.03 -0.18 -20.80
CA SER A 178 0.54 -0.48 -22.15
C SER A 178 -0.10 0.71 -22.87
N ARG A 179 -0.08 1.92 -22.27
CA ARG A 179 -0.66 3.15 -22.84
C ARG A 179 -2.14 3.00 -23.26
N SER A 180 -2.92 2.29 -22.44
CA SER A 180 -4.36 2.08 -22.64
C SER A 180 -5.19 3.06 -21.81
N LEU A 181 -5.37 4.30 -22.31
CA LEU A 181 -6.02 5.40 -21.57
C LEU A 181 -7.42 5.02 -21.06
N PHE A 182 -8.33 4.60 -21.94
CA PHE A 182 -9.72 4.32 -21.53
C PHE A 182 -9.83 3.19 -20.51
N LYS A 183 -8.97 2.17 -20.59
CA LYS A 183 -8.92 1.10 -19.58
C LYS A 183 -8.43 1.62 -18.24
N TYR A 184 -7.44 2.52 -18.25
CA TYR A 184 -6.96 3.17 -17.03
C TYR A 184 -8.03 4.09 -16.40
N LEU A 185 -8.70 4.91 -17.21
CA LEU A 185 -9.80 5.77 -16.75
C LEU A 185 -10.90 4.92 -16.11
N GLY A 186 -11.32 3.84 -16.76
CA GLY A 186 -12.32 2.91 -16.21
C GLY A 186 -11.90 2.31 -14.86
N ILE A 187 -10.64 1.91 -14.71
CA ILE A 187 -10.11 1.41 -13.42
C ILE A 187 -10.11 2.49 -12.34
N CYS A 188 -9.71 3.73 -12.66
CA CYS A 188 -9.73 4.82 -11.69
C CYS A 188 -11.16 5.18 -11.27
N LEU A 189 -12.11 5.21 -12.21
CA LEU A 189 -13.52 5.46 -11.91
C LEU A 189 -14.14 4.34 -11.08
N LEU A 190 -13.81 3.07 -11.37
CA LEU A 190 -14.20 1.92 -10.55
C LEU A 190 -13.61 2.00 -9.13
N GLY A 191 -12.35 2.41 -9.01
CA GLY A 191 -11.74 2.69 -7.71
C GLY A 191 -12.46 3.83 -6.98
N ALA A 192 -12.79 4.92 -7.69
CA ALA A 192 -13.47 6.10 -7.15
C ALA A 192 -14.90 5.79 -6.71
N SER A 193 -15.59 4.85 -7.37
CA SER A 193 -16.90 4.38 -6.92
C SER A 193 -16.86 3.60 -5.62
N ILE A 194 -15.71 3.03 -5.23
CA ILE A 194 -15.52 2.36 -3.93
C ILE A 194 -14.99 3.35 -2.89
N HIS A 195 -14.05 4.20 -3.29
CA HIS A 195 -13.51 5.26 -2.43
C HIS A 195 -13.04 6.46 -3.26
N ALA A 196 -13.64 7.63 -2.99
CA ALA A 196 -13.52 8.80 -3.86
C ALA A 196 -12.07 9.24 -4.13
N SER A 197 -11.15 9.06 -3.17
CA SER A 197 -9.75 9.48 -3.34
C SER A 197 -8.99 8.75 -4.45
N ALA A 198 -9.49 7.62 -4.98
CA ALA A 198 -8.90 6.98 -6.14
C ALA A 198 -8.95 7.84 -7.42
N ILE A 199 -9.82 8.85 -7.46
CA ILE A 199 -9.85 9.83 -8.55
C ILE A 199 -8.53 10.59 -8.71
N LEU A 200 -7.78 10.75 -7.61
CA LEU A 200 -6.46 11.41 -7.61
C LEU A 200 -5.42 10.65 -8.43
N MET A 201 -5.68 9.38 -8.78
CA MET A 201 -4.79 8.60 -9.63
C MET A 201 -4.91 8.97 -11.12
N LEU A 202 -5.99 9.64 -11.57
CA LEU A 202 -6.21 9.96 -12.98
C LEU A 202 -5.05 10.69 -13.67
N PRO A 203 -4.46 11.76 -13.10
CA PRO A 203 -3.37 12.49 -13.76
C PRO A 203 -2.11 11.65 -13.96
N PHE A 204 -1.93 10.61 -13.13
CA PHE A 204 -0.72 9.78 -13.14
C PHE A 204 -0.62 8.88 -14.38
N TYR A 205 -1.70 8.68 -15.13
CA TYR A 205 -1.60 8.09 -16.47
C TYR A 205 -0.62 8.86 -17.38
N PHE A 206 -0.72 10.19 -17.35
CA PHE A 206 0.04 11.07 -18.24
C PHE A 206 1.47 11.26 -17.75
N ILE A 207 1.65 11.43 -16.43
CA ILE A 207 2.95 11.81 -15.86
C ILE A 207 3.83 10.62 -15.46
N ALA A 208 3.27 9.44 -15.16
CA ALA A 208 4.05 8.31 -14.66
C ALA A 208 5.07 7.75 -15.66
N ASN A 209 4.89 7.95 -16.97
CA ASN A 209 5.85 7.48 -17.98
C ASN A 209 6.72 8.61 -18.58
N ILE A 210 6.70 9.81 -17.99
CA ILE A 210 7.58 10.91 -18.43
C ILE A 210 9.04 10.58 -18.06
N PRO A 211 9.99 10.71 -19.00
CA PRO A 211 11.42 10.47 -18.75
C PRO A 211 12.07 11.66 -18.03
N TRP A 212 11.67 11.90 -16.78
CA TRP A 212 12.24 12.97 -15.97
C TRP A 212 13.75 12.79 -15.77
N LYS A 213 14.48 13.91 -15.75
CA LYS A 213 15.90 13.91 -15.35
C LYS A 213 15.98 13.50 -13.88
N LYS A 214 16.83 12.51 -13.55
CA LYS A 214 17.00 12.04 -12.17
C LYS A 214 17.25 13.17 -11.15
N PRO A 215 18.15 14.15 -11.42
CA PRO A 215 18.38 15.25 -10.47
C PRO A 215 17.14 16.09 -10.19
N LEU A 216 16.23 16.25 -11.16
CA LEU A 216 15.00 17.02 -10.97
C LEU A 216 14.07 16.32 -9.98
N LEU A 217 13.86 15.01 -10.14
CA LEU A 217 13.00 14.25 -9.24
C LEU A 217 13.60 14.09 -7.83
N VAL A 218 14.92 13.93 -7.73
CA VAL A 218 15.62 13.93 -6.44
C VAL A 218 15.56 15.31 -5.78
N GLY A 219 15.73 16.39 -6.55
CA GLY A 219 15.57 17.75 -6.06
C GLY A 219 14.16 18.03 -5.55
N ALA A 220 13.13 17.57 -6.27
CA ALA A 220 11.74 17.67 -5.84
C ALA A 220 11.46 16.87 -4.55
N ALA A 221 12.03 15.68 -4.42
CA ALA A 221 11.96 14.88 -3.19
C ALA A 221 12.65 15.60 -2.01
N GLY A 222 13.83 16.18 -2.23
CA GLY A 222 14.53 16.99 -1.24
C GLY A 222 13.76 18.25 -0.83
N ALA A 223 13.16 18.95 -1.79
CA ALA A 223 12.28 20.08 -1.51
C ALA A 223 11.06 19.67 -0.67
N GLY A 224 10.46 18.51 -0.97
CA GLY A 224 9.39 17.93 -0.16
C GLY A 224 9.81 17.70 1.29
N LEU A 225 11.04 17.22 1.54
CA LEU A 225 11.57 17.07 2.89
C LEU A 225 11.80 18.41 3.60
N ILE A 226 12.21 19.46 2.88
CA ILE A 226 12.33 20.81 3.45
C ILE A 226 10.95 21.33 3.86
N VAL A 227 9.94 21.16 3.01
CA VAL A 227 8.54 21.50 3.33
C VAL A 227 8.09 20.71 4.55
N TYR A 228 8.36 19.40 4.61
CA TYR A 228 8.07 18.61 5.80
C TYR A 228 8.83 19.10 7.04
N ALA A 229 10.10 19.48 6.93
CA ALA A 229 10.91 19.85 8.09
C ALA A 229 10.44 21.15 8.74
N ILE A 230 9.88 22.09 7.96
CA ILE A 230 9.54 23.44 8.41
C ILE A 230 7.99 23.58 8.48
N PRO A 231 7.37 23.52 9.69
CA PRO A 231 5.91 23.52 9.82
C PRO A 231 5.22 24.72 9.18
N ALA A 232 5.81 25.91 9.25
CA ALA A 232 5.26 27.12 8.65
C ALA A 232 5.18 27.02 7.11
N ILE A 233 6.21 26.47 6.46
CA ILE A 233 6.22 26.25 5.01
C ILE A 233 5.22 25.15 4.65
N SER A 234 5.20 24.04 5.40
CA SER A 234 4.20 22.99 5.24
C SER A 234 2.78 23.57 5.26
N MET A 235 2.49 24.41 6.25
CA MET A 235 1.17 25.02 6.39
C MET A 235 0.85 25.94 5.21
N ALA A 236 1.77 26.81 4.81
CA ALA A 236 1.57 27.70 3.66
C ALA A 236 1.31 26.91 2.36
N VAL A 237 2.06 25.84 2.11
CA VAL A 237 1.87 24.98 0.94
C VAL A 237 0.51 24.31 0.95
N ILE A 238 0.07 23.76 2.10
CA ILE A 238 -1.24 23.13 2.21
C ILE A 238 -2.36 24.14 2.03
N LEU A 239 -2.29 25.32 2.66
CA LEU A 239 -3.31 26.35 2.48
C LEU A 239 -3.43 26.77 1.01
N LEU A 240 -2.30 27.01 0.33
CA LEU A 240 -2.29 27.33 -1.09
C LEU A 240 -3.01 26.26 -1.92
N VAL A 241 -2.77 24.99 -1.64
CA VAL A 241 -3.41 23.87 -2.35
C VAL A 241 -4.89 23.77 -2.02
N LEU A 242 -5.28 23.86 -0.75
CA LEU A 242 -6.66 23.69 -0.32
C LEU A 242 -7.54 24.86 -0.77
N GLU A 243 -7.07 26.10 -0.69
CA GLU A 243 -7.83 27.30 -1.10
C GLU A 243 -8.16 27.30 -2.59
N HIS A 244 -7.30 26.72 -3.44
CA HIS A 244 -7.51 26.72 -4.90
C HIS A 244 -8.21 25.47 -5.42
N LEU A 245 -8.17 24.35 -4.69
CA LEU A 245 -8.68 23.06 -5.17
C LEU A 245 -9.98 22.63 -4.49
N ILE A 246 -10.29 23.16 -3.31
CA ILE A 246 -11.43 22.72 -2.51
C ILE A 246 -12.48 23.84 -2.47
N PRO A 247 -13.69 23.63 -3.01
CA PRO A 247 -14.77 24.60 -2.91
C PRO A 247 -15.07 24.98 -1.45
N GLU A 248 -15.49 26.23 -1.22
CA GLU A 248 -15.81 26.76 0.12
C GLU A 248 -16.81 25.90 0.91
N MET A 249 -17.68 25.17 0.21
CA MET A 249 -18.61 24.18 0.79
C MET A 249 -17.93 23.09 1.64
N TYR A 250 -16.64 22.84 1.43
CA TYR A 250 -15.84 21.87 2.18
C TYR A 250 -14.91 22.53 3.22
N SER A 251 -15.13 23.81 3.56
CA SER A 251 -14.41 24.54 4.60
C SER A 251 -14.37 23.81 5.95
N GLY A 252 -15.42 23.07 6.33
CA GLY A 252 -15.43 22.23 7.53
C GLY A 252 -14.46 21.03 7.48
N PHE A 253 -14.19 20.48 6.29
CA PHE A 253 -13.18 19.45 6.08
C PHE A 253 -11.77 20.04 6.16
N ILE A 254 -11.55 21.21 5.54
CA ILE A 254 -10.32 21.98 5.64
C ILE A 254 -10.03 22.33 7.11
N TYR A 255 -11.02 22.87 7.83
CA TYR A 255 -10.90 23.17 9.25
C TYR A 255 -10.50 21.94 10.06
N ARG A 256 -11.11 20.77 9.83
CA ARG A 256 -10.73 19.52 10.50
C ARG A 256 -9.31 19.06 10.17
N ILE A 257 -8.85 19.24 8.93
CA ILE A 257 -7.47 18.94 8.53
C ILE A 257 -6.48 19.85 9.26
N LEU A 258 -6.81 21.14 9.38
CA LEU A 258 -5.94 22.16 9.95
C LEU A 258 -5.96 22.20 11.49
N THR A 259 -7.09 21.85 12.11
CA THR A 259 -7.29 21.99 13.57
C THR A 259 -7.24 20.68 14.35
N ARG A 260 -7.41 19.52 13.71
CA ARG A 260 -7.00 18.25 14.34
C ARG A 260 -5.49 18.13 14.27
N GLU A 261 -4.82 19.00 15.01
CA GLU A 261 -3.41 18.90 15.31
C GLU A 261 -3.17 17.60 16.09
N GLY A 262 -2.64 16.63 15.38
CA GLY A 262 -1.91 15.53 15.97
C GLY A 262 -0.72 15.35 15.08
N PHE A 263 0.47 15.58 15.61
CA PHE A 263 1.70 15.13 14.98
C PHE A 263 1.56 13.62 14.78
N VAL A 264 1.10 13.20 13.60
CA VAL A 264 1.03 11.79 13.25
C VAL A 264 2.48 11.35 13.26
N GLY A 265 2.86 10.46 14.19
CA GLY A 265 4.23 10.03 14.50
C GLY A 265 4.96 9.29 13.36
N GLY A 266 4.78 9.73 12.11
CA GLY A 266 5.35 9.18 10.89
C GLY A 266 6.68 9.80 10.47
N GLY A 267 7.24 10.76 11.23
CA GLY A 267 8.53 11.38 10.91
C GLY A 267 9.67 10.36 10.81
N THR A 268 9.71 9.37 11.70
CA THR A 268 10.68 8.27 11.65
C THR A 268 10.51 7.41 10.40
N ARG A 269 9.26 7.12 10.00
CA ARG A 269 8.97 6.41 8.74
C ARG A 269 9.42 7.22 7.54
N LEU A 270 9.10 8.51 7.50
CA LEU A 270 9.47 9.40 6.40
C LEU A 270 11.00 9.51 6.24
N LEU A 271 11.73 9.69 7.35
CA LEU A 271 13.21 9.70 7.32
C LEU A 271 13.76 8.36 6.83
N GLY A 272 13.19 7.25 7.29
CA GLY A 272 13.56 5.93 6.83
C GLY A 272 13.29 5.71 5.33
N GLU A 273 12.14 6.18 4.82
CA GLU A 273 11.81 6.19 3.39
C GLU A 273 12.78 7.08 2.61
N ALA A 274 13.21 8.21 3.16
CA ALA A 274 14.17 9.11 2.52
C ALA A 274 15.54 8.44 2.35
N VAL A 275 16.02 7.77 3.40
CA VAL A 275 17.27 7.00 3.36
C VAL A 275 17.16 5.86 2.34
N LEU A 276 16.04 5.14 2.32
CA LEU A 276 15.78 4.07 1.36
C LEU A 276 15.77 4.60 -0.08
N LEU A 277 15.08 5.71 -0.33
CA LEU A 277 15.01 6.36 -1.64
C LEU A 277 16.40 6.80 -2.11
N VAL A 278 17.16 7.51 -1.29
CA VAL A 278 18.53 7.97 -1.62
C VAL A 278 19.45 6.77 -1.88
N GLY A 279 19.38 5.74 -1.03
CA GLY A 279 20.14 4.51 -1.18
C GLY A 279 19.85 3.80 -2.52
N ILE A 280 18.58 3.69 -2.93
CA ILE A 280 18.20 3.05 -4.19
C ILE A 280 18.56 3.93 -5.40
N VAL A 281 18.28 5.23 -5.32
CA VAL A 281 18.49 6.16 -6.44
C VAL A 281 19.98 6.36 -6.73
N SER A 282 20.84 6.34 -5.73
CA SER A 282 22.29 6.43 -5.92
C SER A 282 22.88 5.26 -6.73
N VAL A 283 22.24 4.09 -6.71
CA VAL A 283 22.71 2.87 -7.39
C VAL A 283 21.90 2.51 -8.64
N ILE A 284 20.84 3.27 -8.98
CA ILE A 284 19.92 2.88 -10.06
C ILE A 284 20.55 3.03 -11.47
N PRO A 285 20.68 1.94 -12.26
CA PRO A 285 21.20 2.02 -13.61
C PRO A 285 20.30 2.86 -14.53
N GLN A 286 20.90 3.61 -15.46
CA GLN A 286 20.12 4.39 -16.44
C GLN A 286 19.26 3.51 -17.35
N SER A 287 19.65 2.27 -17.61
CA SER A 287 18.88 1.29 -18.38
C SER A 287 17.49 0.99 -17.78
N ILE A 288 17.33 1.08 -16.46
CA ILE A 288 16.03 0.94 -15.78
C ILE A 288 15.10 2.10 -16.14
N MET A 289 15.64 3.33 -16.16
CA MET A 289 14.90 4.55 -16.48
C MET A 289 14.51 4.65 -17.96
N ASN A 290 15.29 3.99 -18.83
CA ASN A 290 15.00 3.94 -20.26
C ASN A 290 13.85 2.96 -20.57
N ASN A 291 13.65 1.94 -19.74
CA ASN A 291 12.53 1.00 -19.88
C ASN A 291 11.21 1.58 -19.32
N THR A 292 10.11 1.41 -20.05
CA THR A 292 8.78 1.90 -19.63
C THR A 292 8.34 1.39 -18.25
N ARG A 293 8.48 0.09 -17.95
CA ARG A 293 8.09 -0.45 -16.63
C ARG A 293 8.93 0.13 -15.51
N GLY A 294 10.25 0.10 -15.68
CA GLY A 294 11.20 0.65 -14.72
C GLY A 294 10.93 2.13 -14.44
N ARG A 295 10.69 2.92 -15.49
CA ARG A 295 10.34 4.33 -15.39
C ARG A 295 9.02 4.58 -14.67
N VAL A 296 7.96 3.84 -15.02
CA VAL A 296 6.65 3.96 -14.37
C VAL A 296 6.74 3.63 -12.88
N PHE A 297 7.37 2.51 -12.52
CA PHE A 297 7.53 2.13 -11.11
C PHE A 297 8.36 3.14 -10.33
N TYR A 298 9.45 3.63 -10.92
CA TYR A 298 10.29 4.67 -10.33
C TYR A 298 9.52 5.97 -10.08
N ASN A 299 8.88 6.51 -11.12
CA ASN A 299 8.16 7.77 -11.03
C ASN A 299 7.03 7.67 -9.99
N LEU A 300 6.23 6.59 -10.01
CA LEU A 300 5.15 6.40 -9.04
C LEU A 300 5.67 6.28 -7.60
N TYR A 301 6.78 5.59 -7.37
CA TYR A 301 7.40 5.54 -6.04
C TYR A 301 7.89 6.92 -5.59
N VAL A 302 8.60 7.67 -6.45
CA VAL A 302 9.10 9.00 -6.13
C VAL A 302 7.96 10.00 -5.88
N TYR A 303 6.89 9.95 -6.67
CA TYR A 303 5.69 10.75 -6.43
C TYR A 303 5.07 10.43 -5.08
N GLY A 304 5.03 9.15 -4.72
CA GLY A 304 4.60 8.72 -3.39
C GLY A 304 5.42 9.34 -2.28
N PHE A 305 6.75 9.35 -2.43
CA PHE A 305 7.63 9.98 -1.45
C PHE A 305 7.45 11.50 -1.37
N ILE A 306 7.34 12.19 -2.51
CA ILE A 306 7.08 13.64 -2.57
C ILE A 306 5.75 13.94 -1.86
N LEU A 307 4.67 13.25 -2.22
CA LEU A 307 3.36 13.42 -1.58
C LEU A 307 3.39 13.05 -0.11
N GLN A 308 4.12 12.00 0.29
CA GLN A 308 4.29 11.66 1.70
C GLN A 308 4.96 12.79 2.47
N SER A 309 6.01 13.39 1.91
CA SER A 309 6.70 14.51 2.53
C SER A 309 5.78 15.73 2.68
N LEU A 310 4.96 16.02 1.67
CA LEU A 310 4.03 17.15 1.70
C LEU A 310 2.82 16.94 2.62
N LEU A 311 2.28 15.71 2.70
CA LEU A 311 0.95 15.46 3.29
C LEU A 311 0.97 14.78 4.66
N SER A 312 2.09 14.17 5.09
CA SER A 312 2.12 13.30 6.29
C SER A 312 1.89 14.03 7.61
N ARG A 313 2.03 15.36 7.65
CA ARG A 313 1.73 16.17 8.85
C ARG A 313 0.24 16.28 9.16
N TYR A 314 -0.61 16.01 8.17
CA TYR A 314 -2.01 16.37 8.24
C TYR A 314 -2.89 15.13 8.36
N TYR A 315 -3.73 15.13 9.39
CA TYR A 315 -4.69 14.05 9.60
C TYR A 315 -5.67 13.96 8.42
N GLY A 316 -6.06 12.73 8.06
CA GLY A 316 -6.92 12.46 6.90
C GLY A 316 -6.16 12.40 5.57
N ILE A 317 -5.44 13.46 5.18
CA ILE A 317 -4.79 13.54 3.86
C ILE A 317 -3.45 12.80 3.76
N HIS A 318 -2.82 12.46 4.89
CA HIS A 318 -1.65 11.55 4.94
C HIS A 318 -1.91 10.15 4.35
N ARG A 319 -3.16 9.82 4.01
CA ARG A 319 -3.54 8.55 3.38
C ARG A 319 -3.43 8.59 1.84
N ILE A 320 -3.38 9.77 1.22
CA ILE A 320 -3.20 9.92 -0.23
C ILE A 320 -1.89 9.28 -0.72
N PRO A 321 -0.73 9.48 -0.06
CA PRO A 321 0.54 8.86 -0.45
C PRO A 321 0.47 7.32 -0.49
N LEU A 322 -0.44 6.68 0.25
CA LEU A 322 -0.53 5.22 0.31
C LEU A 322 -0.83 4.58 -1.05
N TYR A 323 -1.58 5.26 -1.92
CA TYR A 323 -1.81 4.84 -3.32
C TYR A 323 -0.51 4.69 -4.12
N PHE A 324 0.56 5.33 -3.68
CA PHE A 324 1.86 5.33 -4.33
C PHE A 324 2.90 4.47 -3.62
N LEU A 325 2.88 4.42 -2.28
CA LEU A 325 3.84 3.62 -1.52
C LEU A 325 3.73 2.12 -1.82
N ILE A 326 2.57 1.64 -2.26
CA ILE A 326 2.39 0.26 -2.74
C ILE A 326 3.32 -0.10 -3.92
N TYR A 327 3.74 0.88 -4.74
CA TYR A 327 4.66 0.65 -5.86
C TYR A 327 6.09 0.32 -5.44
N GLN A 328 6.46 0.52 -4.16
CA GLN A 328 7.72 0.00 -3.61
C GLN A 328 7.83 -1.51 -3.83
N ALA A 329 6.71 -2.23 -3.72
CA ALA A 329 6.63 -3.66 -3.92
C ALA A 329 6.90 -4.10 -5.37
N LEU A 330 6.85 -3.20 -6.35
CA LEU A 330 7.25 -3.48 -7.73
C LEU A 330 8.65 -2.91 -8.03
N PHE A 331 8.89 -1.67 -7.62
CA PHE A 331 10.10 -0.93 -7.94
C PHE A 331 11.36 -1.55 -7.32
N ILE A 332 11.32 -1.91 -6.02
CA ILE A 332 12.50 -2.42 -5.32
C ILE A 332 12.95 -3.78 -5.89
N PRO A 333 12.07 -4.79 -6.03
CA PRO A 333 12.43 -6.03 -6.72
C PRO A 333 12.95 -5.81 -8.15
N TYR A 334 12.34 -4.86 -8.88
CA TYR A 334 12.77 -4.52 -10.22
C TYR A 334 14.21 -4.01 -10.23
N VAL A 335 14.55 -3.02 -9.40
CA VAL A 335 15.92 -2.48 -9.33
C VAL A 335 16.92 -3.56 -8.94
N LEU A 336 16.65 -4.34 -7.90
CA LEU A 336 17.56 -5.39 -7.44
C LEU A 336 17.81 -6.48 -8.49
N SER A 337 16.85 -6.75 -9.38
CA SER A 337 17.04 -7.73 -10.46
C SER A 337 18.02 -7.27 -11.55
N TYR A 338 18.14 -5.95 -11.77
CA TYR A 338 19.00 -5.34 -12.81
C TYR A 338 20.29 -4.72 -12.26
N LEU A 339 20.42 -4.65 -10.94
CA LEU A 339 21.57 -4.05 -10.30
C LEU A 339 22.84 -4.86 -10.57
N ARG A 340 23.83 -4.24 -11.22
CA ARG A 340 25.15 -4.81 -11.53
C ARG A 340 26.20 -4.26 -10.56
N ILE A 341 26.13 -4.69 -9.32
CA ILE A 341 27.10 -4.36 -8.25
C ILE A 341 27.75 -5.64 -7.71
N GLN A 342 28.81 -5.47 -6.93
CA GLN A 342 29.50 -6.58 -6.27
C GLN A 342 28.52 -7.40 -5.41
N ARG A 343 28.65 -8.74 -5.44
CA ARG A 343 27.69 -9.65 -4.78
C ARG A 343 27.48 -9.32 -3.31
N HIS A 344 28.54 -9.01 -2.57
CA HIS A 344 28.43 -8.67 -1.16
C HIS A 344 27.66 -7.35 -0.93
N LEU A 345 27.86 -6.32 -1.76
CA LEU A 345 27.09 -5.07 -1.69
C LEU A 345 25.59 -5.30 -1.97
N LYS A 346 25.28 -6.18 -2.91
CA LYS A 346 23.88 -6.56 -3.21
C LYS A 346 23.22 -7.27 -2.02
N VAL A 347 23.96 -8.14 -1.33
CA VAL A 347 23.49 -8.82 -0.11
C VAL A 347 23.30 -7.81 1.03
N ILE A 348 24.23 -6.87 1.22
CA ILE A 348 24.11 -5.80 2.22
C ILE A 348 22.87 -4.94 1.95
N LEU A 349 22.66 -4.52 0.69
CA LEU A 349 21.48 -3.75 0.30
C LEU A 349 20.18 -4.52 0.56
N LEU A 350 20.13 -5.81 0.18
CA LEU A 350 18.98 -6.65 0.46
C LEU A 350 18.73 -6.80 1.96
N PHE A 351 19.78 -7.02 2.77
CA PHE A 351 19.67 -7.10 4.22
C PHE A 351 19.12 -5.80 4.81
N PHE A 352 19.60 -4.64 4.36
CA PHE A 352 19.10 -3.34 4.80
C PHE A 352 17.61 -3.16 4.45
N ILE A 353 17.22 -3.48 3.22
CA ILE A 353 15.82 -3.45 2.76
C ILE A 353 14.94 -4.35 3.63
N LEU A 354 15.34 -5.61 3.82
CA LEU A 354 14.58 -6.56 4.62
C LEU A 354 14.49 -6.11 6.08
N SER A 355 15.58 -5.63 6.66
CA SER A 355 15.61 -5.11 8.03
C SER A 355 14.69 -3.90 8.20
N TYR A 356 14.70 -2.98 7.23
CA TYR A 356 13.82 -1.81 7.21
C TYR A 356 12.34 -2.21 7.22
N PHE A 357 11.90 -3.04 6.26
CA PHE A 357 10.49 -3.44 6.18
C PHE A 357 10.07 -4.35 7.35
N THR A 358 10.98 -5.18 7.88
CA THR A 358 10.74 -5.97 9.09
C THR A 358 10.53 -5.08 10.31
N LEU A 359 11.40 -4.08 10.50
CA LEU A 359 11.31 -3.15 11.62
C LEU A 359 9.95 -2.45 11.63
N PHE A 360 9.51 -1.90 10.49
CA PHE A 360 8.24 -1.19 10.45
C PHE A 360 7.02 -2.10 10.54
N ALA A 361 7.06 -3.31 9.96
CA ALA A 361 6.00 -4.29 10.20
C ALA A 361 5.87 -4.61 11.70
N PHE A 362 7.00 -4.78 12.38
CA PHE A 362 7.02 -5.02 13.82
C PHE A 362 6.55 -3.81 14.64
N LEU A 363 6.91 -2.58 14.26
CA LEU A 363 6.44 -1.37 14.93
C LEU A 363 4.91 -1.20 14.81
N ASP A 364 4.33 -1.49 13.63
CA ASP A 364 2.87 -1.47 13.45
C ASP A 364 2.19 -2.50 14.38
N ILE A 365 2.71 -3.73 14.43
CA ILE A 365 2.21 -4.80 15.28
C ILE A 365 2.34 -4.42 16.78
N ARG A 366 3.54 -3.99 17.21
CA ARG A 366 3.85 -3.69 18.62
C ARG A 366 3.09 -2.50 19.16
N SER A 367 2.87 -1.48 18.34
CA SER A 367 2.12 -0.28 18.74
C SER A 367 0.63 -0.56 18.92
N GLY A 368 0.15 -1.77 18.60
CA GLY A 368 -1.28 -2.06 18.54
C GLY A 368 -1.97 -1.29 17.42
N SER A 369 -1.20 -0.74 16.47
CA SER A 369 -1.76 -0.04 15.32
C SER A 369 -2.70 -0.97 14.58
N HIS A 370 -3.78 -0.39 14.06
CA HIS A 370 -4.81 -1.11 13.33
C HIS A 370 -5.68 -2.08 14.14
N SER A 371 -5.49 -2.26 15.46
CA SER A 371 -6.30 -3.15 16.31
C SER A 371 -6.49 -4.55 15.69
N ILE A 372 -5.41 -5.10 15.11
CA ILE A 372 -5.42 -6.41 14.44
C ILE A 372 -5.35 -7.59 15.41
N ILE A 373 -5.16 -7.31 16.70
CA ILE A 373 -4.98 -8.27 17.80
C ILE A 373 -5.90 -7.87 18.97
N PRO A 374 -6.58 -8.84 19.63
CA PRO A 374 -6.63 -10.25 19.26
C PRO A 374 -7.39 -10.46 17.94
N TYR A 375 -6.96 -11.43 17.13
CA TYR A 375 -7.72 -11.84 15.95
C TYR A 375 -8.88 -12.76 16.38
N GLN A 376 -10.07 -12.48 15.87
CA GLN A 376 -11.26 -13.30 16.04
C GLN A 376 -11.90 -13.57 14.67
N SER A 377 -12.51 -14.74 14.51
CA SER A 377 -13.18 -15.18 13.28
C SER A 377 -14.65 -15.46 13.53
N VAL A 378 -15.48 -15.23 12.52
CA VAL A 378 -16.89 -15.63 12.52
C VAL A 378 -17.09 -17.14 12.61
N LEU A 379 -16.08 -17.94 12.29
CA LEU A 379 -16.13 -19.41 12.40
C LEU A 379 -15.96 -19.93 13.84
N MET A 380 -15.54 -19.06 14.77
CA MET A 380 -15.27 -19.40 16.16
C MET A 380 -16.34 -18.83 17.12
N GLN A 381 -17.48 -18.45 16.58
CA GLN A 381 -18.68 -17.98 17.27
C GLN A 381 -19.82 -18.96 17.01
#